data_AF-A0A948YB13-F1
#
_entry.id   AF-A0A948YB13-F1
#
_cell.length_a   1.000
_cell.length_b   1.000
_cell.length_c   1.000
_cell.angle_alpha   90.00
_cell.angle_beta   90.00
_cell.angle_gamma   90.00
#
_symmetry.space_group_name_H-M   'P 1'
#
loop_
_entity.id
_entity.type
_entity.pdbx_description
1 polymer ?
#
loop_
_entity_poly.entity_id
_entity_poly.type
_entity_poly.pdbx_seq_one_letter_code
_entity_poly.pdbx_strand_id
1 'polypeptide(L)'
;MNNKNVEKQKDGTIKLNVILAKEDIEKVRKEVIEEYAKKAKIAGFRPGKAPQSLVEEKIDQEKVREEILKKMLPKAYSQAIQMHNIKPIMNPKIHIEKFEDGKDWEFNALTCELPQIDLGIYKQNVQKITAKSGIIIPGQEQKKPSSEEVMKAVVDSVRGQIPGILIEQEADRLLSQLLNDIKKLGLGLDQYLASTNRTPENLRQEYTKRAEEDMRLEFALQKIAETEKIVVEQKEIEEAIQKVKDEKEKIRLENNRYMLAAILRQQKTLDFLMGL
;
A
#
# COMPACT_ATOMS: atom_id res chain seq x y z
N MET A 1 7.00 1.42 26.82
CA MET A 1 6.74 0.50 25.68
C MET A 1 7.69 -0.70 25.72
N ASN A 2 7.15 -1.91 25.89
CA ASN A 2 7.92 -3.16 25.92
C ASN A 2 7.72 -3.88 24.58
N ASN A 3 8.58 -3.62 23.60
CA ASN A 3 8.52 -4.27 22.28
C ASN A 3 9.37 -5.54 22.33
N LYS A 4 8.80 -6.68 22.73
CA LYS A 4 9.61 -7.88 22.96
C LYS A 4 9.74 -8.83 21.78
N ASN A 5 8.85 -8.85 20.78
CA ASN A 5 8.93 -9.89 19.75
C ASN A 5 8.66 -9.37 18.32
N VAL A 6 9.63 -9.61 17.44
CA VAL A 6 9.50 -9.53 15.99
C VAL A 6 9.57 -10.96 15.46
N GLU A 7 8.53 -11.39 14.75
CA GLU A 7 8.44 -12.69 14.11
C GLU A 7 8.53 -12.51 12.60
N LYS A 8 9.57 -13.06 11.97
CA LYS A 8 9.67 -13.15 10.51
C LYS A 8 9.02 -14.46 10.05
N GLN A 9 7.94 -14.35 9.30
CA GLN A 9 7.23 -15.48 8.72
C GLN A 9 7.94 -16.00 7.45
N LYS A 10 7.67 -17.26 7.10
CA LYS A 10 8.29 -17.94 5.94
C LYS A 10 7.93 -17.33 4.59
N ASP A 11 6.84 -16.58 4.55
CA ASP A 11 6.37 -15.89 3.36
C ASP A 11 7.08 -14.54 3.15
N GLY A 12 7.91 -14.07 4.08
CA GLY A 12 8.56 -12.76 4.03
C GLY A 12 7.80 -11.65 4.81
N THR A 13 6.66 -11.99 5.42
CA THR A 13 5.91 -11.09 6.29
C THR A 13 6.60 -10.95 7.65
N ILE A 14 6.67 -9.74 8.16
CA ILE A 14 7.22 -9.39 9.47
C ILE A 14 6.06 -9.00 10.38
N LYS A 15 5.84 -9.78 11.43
CA LYS A 15 4.88 -9.50 12.49
C LYS A 15 5.60 -8.87 13.67
N LEU A 16 5.25 -7.63 14.00
CA LEU A 16 5.73 -6.94 15.19
C LEU A 16 4.63 -6.93 16.24
N ASN A 17 4.91 -7.52 17.40
CA ASN A 17 4.00 -7.50 18.53
C ASN A 17 4.34 -6.29 19.40
N VAL A 18 3.44 -5.32 19.44
CA VAL A 18 3.59 -4.05 20.17
C VAL A 18 2.67 -4.07 21.38
N ILE A 19 3.27 -3.89 22.56
CA ILE A 19 2.53 -3.82 23.83
C ILE A 19 2.62 -2.39 24.36
N LEU A 20 1.45 -1.75 24.48
CA LEU A 20 1.31 -0.45 25.12
C LEU A 20 0.95 -0.67 26.59
N ALA A 21 1.88 -0.30 27.48
CA ALA A 21 1.67 -0.40 28.91
C ALA A 21 0.57 0.57 29.37
N LYS A 22 -0.25 0.12 30.32
CA LYS A 22 -1.30 0.92 30.96
C LYS A 22 -0.80 2.30 31.40
N GLU A 23 0.39 2.37 31.98
CA GLU A 23 0.99 3.62 32.47
C GLU A 23 1.21 4.64 31.35
N ASP A 24 1.67 4.18 30.18
CA ASP A 24 1.88 5.03 29.00
C ASP A 24 0.53 5.46 28.41
N ILE A 25 -0.48 4.57 28.45
CA ILE A 25 -1.85 4.86 28.01
C ILE A 25 -2.50 5.92 28.91
N GLU A 26 -2.37 5.81 30.23
CA GLU A 26 -2.95 6.78 31.18
C GLU A 26 -2.34 8.17 31.04
N LYS A 27 -1.03 8.28 30.74
CA LYS A 27 -0.38 9.57 30.46
C LYS A 27 -0.99 10.24 29.23
N VAL A 28 -1.10 9.52 28.12
CA VAL A 28 -1.69 10.06 26.88
C VAL A 28 -3.18 10.31 27.02
N ARG A 29 -3.89 9.49 27.81
CA ARG A 29 -5.30 9.70 28.13
C ARG A 29 -5.53 11.08 28.76
N LYS A 30 -4.72 11.46 29.76
CA LYS A 30 -4.79 12.79 30.39
C LYS A 30 -4.57 13.91 29.37
N GLU A 31 -3.57 13.80 28.50
CA GLU A 31 -3.30 14.79 27.44
C GLU A 31 -4.48 14.93 26.46
N VAL A 32 -5.06 13.80 26.03
CA VAL A 32 -6.22 13.78 25.13
C VAL A 32 -7.43 14.45 25.79
N ILE A 33 -7.71 14.14 27.06
CA ILE A 33 -8.82 14.74 27.80
C ILE A 33 -8.64 16.27 27.93
N GLU A 34 -7.41 16.74 28.20
CA GLU A 34 -7.13 18.17 28.24
C GLU A 34 -7.35 18.86 26.89
N GLU A 35 -6.92 18.24 25.78
CA GLU A 35 -7.18 18.77 24.44
C GLU A 35 -8.67 18.82 24.11
N TYR A 36 -9.42 17.79 24.49
CA TYR A 36 -10.87 17.80 24.35
C TYR A 36 -11.52 18.86 25.23
N ALA A 37 -11.10 19.01 26.49
CA ALA A 37 -11.63 20.02 27.41
C ALA A 37 -11.46 21.45 26.87
N LYS A 38 -10.36 21.73 26.16
CA LYS A 38 -10.12 23.03 25.49
C LYS A 38 -11.10 23.30 24.35
N LYS A 39 -11.53 22.26 23.64
CA LYS A 39 -12.45 22.36 22.49
C LYS A 39 -13.92 22.23 22.88
N ALA A 40 -14.21 21.49 23.95
CA ALA A 40 -15.56 21.16 24.39
C ALA A 40 -16.24 22.34 25.10
N LYS A 41 -17.48 22.62 24.70
CA LYS A 41 -18.37 23.55 25.41
C LYS A 41 -19.13 22.77 26.48
N ILE A 42 -18.62 22.76 27.70
CA ILE A 42 -19.26 22.09 28.83
C ILE A 42 -20.17 23.09 29.55
N ALA A 43 -21.45 22.76 29.69
CA ALA A 43 -22.42 23.62 30.38
C ALA A 43 -21.95 23.96 31.81
N GLY A 44 -21.92 25.26 32.14
CA GLY A 44 -21.47 25.76 33.44
C GLY A 44 -19.96 26.08 33.53
N PHE A 45 -19.15 25.72 32.52
CA PHE A 45 -17.71 25.98 32.52
C PHE A 45 -17.25 26.72 31.27
N ARG A 46 -16.31 27.66 31.44
CA ARG A 46 -15.62 28.27 30.30
C ARG A 46 -14.78 27.19 29.59
N PRO A 47 -14.71 27.19 28.24
CA PRO A 47 -13.89 26.22 27.49
C PRO A 47 -12.47 26.11 28.08
N GLY A 48 -12.02 24.87 28.33
CA GLY A 48 -10.73 24.57 28.95
C GLY A 48 -10.63 24.70 30.48
N LYS A 49 -11.72 25.05 31.19
CA LYS A 49 -11.74 25.19 32.66
C LYS A 49 -12.65 24.18 33.37
N ALA A 50 -13.25 23.24 32.65
CA ALA A 50 -14.04 22.17 33.25
C ALA A 50 -13.14 21.14 33.96
N PRO A 51 -13.54 20.62 35.14
CA PRO A 51 -12.83 19.54 35.83
C PRO A 51 -12.72 18.27 34.98
N GLN A 52 -11.58 17.58 35.01
CA GLN A 52 -11.31 16.38 34.20
C GLN A 52 -12.38 15.29 34.36
N SER A 53 -12.84 15.02 35.58
CA SER A 53 -13.86 13.98 35.85
C SER A 53 -15.20 14.26 35.16
N LEU A 54 -15.63 15.53 35.09
CA LEU A 54 -16.86 15.94 34.40
C LEU A 54 -16.71 15.92 32.88
N VAL A 55 -15.48 16.13 32.40
CA VAL A 55 -15.13 16.04 30.98
C VAL A 55 -15.17 14.58 30.54
N GLU A 56 -14.58 13.67 31.31
CA GLU A 56 -14.58 12.23 31.05
C GLU A 56 -15.99 11.62 31.03
N GLU A 57 -16.88 12.06 31.91
CA GLU A 57 -18.25 11.55 31.98
C GLU A 57 -19.11 11.95 30.76
N LYS A 58 -18.84 13.12 30.18
CA LYS A 58 -19.57 13.64 29.00
C LYS A 58 -18.91 13.29 27.68
N ILE A 59 -17.65 12.88 27.69
CA ILE A 59 -16.92 12.52 26.49
C ILE A 59 -17.22 11.07 26.12
N ASP A 60 -17.36 10.87 24.82
CA ASP A 60 -17.38 9.56 24.20
C ASP A 60 -16.04 8.84 24.43
N GLN A 61 -16.08 7.83 25.31
CA GLN A 61 -14.90 7.05 25.68
C GLN A 61 -14.28 6.34 24.48
N GLU A 62 -15.07 5.98 23.44
CA GLU A 62 -14.54 5.38 22.23
C GLU A 62 -13.66 6.39 21.46
N LYS A 63 -14.11 7.65 21.35
CA LYS A 63 -13.32 8.71 20.70
C LYS A 63 -12.03 9.00 21.43
N VAL A 64 -12.04 8.99 22.77
CA VAL A 64 -10.80 9.15 23.56
C VAL A 64 -9.83 8.02 23.25
N ARG A 65 -10.32 6.78 23.23
CA ARG A 65 -9.50 5.61 22.89
C ARG A 65 -8.93 5.70 21.48
N GLU A 66 -9.72 6.08 20.47
CA GLU A 66 -9.26 6.29 19.10
C GLU A 66 -8.16 7.35 19.01
N GLU A 67 -8.31 8.48 19.71
CA GLU A 67 -7.30 9.54 19.70
C GLU A 67 -6.00 9.12 20.40
N ILE A 68 -6.09 8.33 21.48
CA ILE A 68 -4.91 7.72 22.11
C ILE A 68 -4.20 6.81 21.10
N LEU A 69 -4.95 5.95 20.40
CA LEU A 69 -4.39 5.06 19.38
C LEU A 69 -3.67 5.84 18.26
N LYS A 70 -4.32 6.87 17.71
CA LYS A 70 -3.74 7.72 16.65
C LYS A 70 -2.42 8.37 17.08
N LYS A 71 -2.26 8.73 18.36
CA LYS A 71 -1.03 9.34 18.88
C LYS A 71 0.04 8.31 19.23
N MET A 72 -0.35 7.16 19.79
CA MET A 72 0.57 6.17 20.33
C MET A 72 1.07 5.17 19.28
N LEU A 73 0.18 4.68 18.40
CA LEU A 73 0.54 3.66 17.42
C LEU A 73 1.68 4.10 16.49
N PRO A 74 1.67 5.30 15.88
CA PRO A 74 2.75 5.69 14.97
C PRO A 74 4.10 5.81 15.68
N LYS A 75 4.12 6.30 16.93
CA LYS A 75 5.34 6.44 17.73
C LYS A 75 5.89 5.06 18.12
N ALA A 76 5.04 4.18 18.63
CA ALA A 76 5.42 2.84 19.05
C ALA A 76 5.95 2.02 17.86
N TYR A 77 5.27 2.11 16.72
CA TYR A 77 5.69 1.45 15.48
C TYR A 77 7.02 2.00 14.98
N SER A 78 7.19 3.33 14.93
CA SER A 78 8.44 3.95 14.49
C SER A 78 9.63 3.54 15.37
N GLN A 79 9.45 3.49 16.69
CA GLN A 79 10.46 3.01 17.63
C GLN A 79 10.80 1.54 17.42
N ALA A 80 9.79 0.68 17.20
CA ALA A 80 9.99 -0.73 16.92
C ALA A 80 10.83 -0.95 15.65
N ILE A 81 10.48 -0.26 14.56
CA ILE A 81 11.22 -0.34 13.30
C ILE A 81 12.66 0.14 13.47
N GLN A 82 12.87 1.28 14.13
CA GLN A 82 14.20 1.85 14.34
C GLN A 82 15.08 0.92 15.18
N MET A 83 14.53 0.36 16.26
CA MET A 83 15.25 -0.56 17.14
C MET A 83 15.69 -1.84 16.41
N HIS A 84 14.88 -2.32 15.46
CA HIS A 84 15.18 -3.52 14.68
C HIS A 84 15.80 -3.23 13.31
N ASN A 85 16.07 -1.95 12.98
CA ASN A 85 16.60 -1.48 11.69
C ASN A 85 15.85 -2.04 10.48
N ILE A 86 14.53 -2.21 10.60
CA ILE A 86 13.67 -2.72 9.53
C ILE A 86 13.41 -1.58 8.55
N LYS A 87 13.42 -1.86 7.25
CA LYS A 87 13.03 -0.87 6.22
C LYS A 87 11.69 -1.26 5.61
N PRO A 88 10.57 -0.82 6.21
CA PRO A 88 9.25 -1.18 5.70
C PRO A 88 9.03 -0.54 4.33
N ILE A 89 8.54 -1.34 3.38
CA ILE A 89 8.13 -0.84 2.07
C ILE A 89 6.64 -0.43 2.03
N MET A 90 5.87 -0.88 3.01
CA MET A 90 4.44 -0.64 3.13
C MET A 90 4.09 -0.08 4.50
N ASN A 91 2.95 0.62 4.56
CA ASN A 91 2.32 0.95 5.83
C ASN A 91 1.89 -0.35 6.52
N PRO A 92 2.08 -0.47 7.84
CA PRO A 92 1.75 -1.71 8.53
C PRO A 92 0.25 -1.94 8.54
N LYS A 93 -0.16 -3.19 8.36
CA LYS A 93 -1.53 -3.62 8.66
C LYS A 93 -1.61 -3.86 10.17
N ILE A 94 -2.36 -3.00 10.86
CA ILE A 94 -2.54 -3.09 12.32
C ILE A 94 -3.71 -4.01 12.62
N HIS A 95 -3.46 -5.04 13.43
CA HIS A 95 -4.47 -5.90 14.00
C HIS A 95 -4.50 -5.72 15.51
N ILE A 96 -5.67 -5.41 16.05
CA ILE A 96 -5.87 -5.21 17.48
C ILE A 96 -6.22 -6.56 18.10
N GLU A 97 -5.37 -7.09 18.98
CA GLU A 97 -5.66 -8.35 19.69
C GLU A 97 -6.35 -8.08 21.03
N LYS A 98 -5.78 -7.21 21.86
CA LYS A 98 -6.34 -6.87 23.17
C LYS A 98 -6.53 -5.38 23.32
N PHE A 99 -7.77 -5.01 23.61
CA PHE A 99 -8.20 -3.63 23.73
C PHE A 99 -9.22 -3.48 24.86
N GLU A 100 -8.71 -3.61 26.08
CA GLU A 100 -9.51 -3.52 27.29
C GLU A 100 -9.10 -2.30 28.12
N ASP A 101 -10.08 -1.66 28.76
CA ASP A 101 -9.82 -0.52 29.63
C ASP A 101 -9.05 -0.94 30.88
N GLY A 102 -8.08 -0.10 31.26
CA GLY A 102 -7.30 -0.30 32.48
C GLY A 102 -6.33 -1.49 32.43
N LYS A 103 -6.15 -2.10 31.25
CA LYS A 103 -5.16 -3.13 30.96
C LYS A 103 -4.16 -2.64 29.90
N ASP A 104 -3.10 -3.42 29.72
CA ASP A 104 -2.18 -3.22 28.61
C ASP A 104 -2.87 -3.52 27.28
N TRP A 105 -2.53 -2.76 26.26
CA TRP A 105 -3.07 -2.98 24.92
C TRP A 105 -2.05 -3.72 24.06
N GLU A 106 -2.51 -4.72 23.34
CA GLU A 106 -1.68 -5.57 22.48
C GLU A 106 -2.12 -5.45 21.03
N PHE A 107 -1.15 -5.13 20.17
CA PHE A 107 -1.35 -4.96 18.74
C PHE A 107 -0.31 -5.72 17.96
N ASN A 108 -0.73 -6.24 16.81
CA ASN A 108 0.17 -6.77 15.81
C ASN A 108 0.28 -5.78 14.67
N ALA A 109 1.50 -5.36 14.35
CA ALA A 109 1.81 -4.65 13.13
C ALA A 109 2.41 -5.63 12.13
N LEU A 110 1.71 -5.88 11.02
CA LEU A 110 2.20 -6.69 9.91
C LEU A 110 2.83 -5.77 8.87
N THR A 111 4.10 -5.99 8.54
CA THR A 111 4.83 -5.25 7.52
C THR A 111 5.78 -6.19 6.77
N CYS A 112 6.53 -5.70 5.80
CA CYS A 112 7.59 -6.45 5.16
C CYS A 112 8.68 -5.50 4.63
N GLU A 113 9.85 -6.08 4.37
CA GLU A 113 10.95 -5.39 3.72
C GLU A 113 10.85 -5.57 2.20
N LEU A 114 11.60 -4.75 1.45
CA LEU A 114 11.71 -4.88 -0.01
C LEU A 114 12.20 -6.31 -0.35
N PRO A 115 11.43 -7.11 -1.13
CA PRO A 115 11.86 -8.44 -1.52
C PRO A 115 13.11 -8.38 -2.39
N GLN A 116 14.04 -9.30 -2.17
CA GLN A 116 15.16 -9.51 -3.08
C GLN A 116 14.68 -10.38 -4.24
N ILE A 117 14.51 -9.75 -5.40
CA ILE A 117 14.20 -10.43 -6.66
C ILE A 117 15.44 -10.50 -7.57
N ASP A 118 15.55 -11.61 -8.29
CA ASP A 118 16.52 -11.85 -9.35
C ASP A 118 15.81 -11.80 -10.70
N LEU A 119 16.33 -10.99 -11.62
CA LEU A 119 15.75 -10.76 -12.94
C LEU A 119 16.04 -11.91 -13.93
N GLY A 120 16.95 -12.83 -13.58
CA GLY A 120 17.29 -13.96 -14.45
C GLY A 120 17.65 -13.53 -15.88
N ILE A 121 17.07 -14.22 -16.87
CA ILE A 121 17.36 -14.02 -18.30
C ILE A 121 16.25 -13.21 -19.01
N TYR A 122 15.73 -12.17 -18.35
CA TYR A 122 14.63 -11.36 -18.88
C TYR A 122 14.93 -10.77 -20.27
N LYS A 123 16.15 -10.24 -20.51
CA LYS A 123 16.51 -9.60 -21.79
C LYS A 123 16.34 -10.55 -22.98
N GLN A 124 16.81 -11.79 -22.86
CA GLN A 124 16.71 -12.77 -23.96
C GLN A 124 15.26 -13.21 -24.18
N ASN A 125 14.46 -13.30 -23.12
CA ASN A 125 13.04 -13.66 -23.23
C ASN A 125 12.25 -12.56 -23.93
N VAL A 126 12.51 -11.29 -23.58
CA VAL A 126 11.89 -10.13 -24.22
C VAL A 126 12.33 -10.00 -25.68
N GLN A 127 13.62 -10.13 -25.98
CA GLN A 127 14.16 -10.11 -27.35
C GLN A 127 13.54 -11.18 -28.26
N LYS A 128 13.23 -12.37 -27.73
CA LYS A 128 12.54 -13.41 -28.50
C LYS A 128 11.11 -13.03 -28.88
N ILE A 129 10.45 -12.18 -28.10
CA ILE A 129 9.08 -11.73 -28.36
C ILE A 129 9.10 -10.57 -29.35
N THR A 130 9.93 -9.56 -29.09
CA THR A 130 10.09 -8.40 -29.98
C THR A 130 10.60 -8.82 -31.36
N ALA A 131 11.51 -9.79 -31.47
CA ALA A 131 11.99 -10.33 -32.74
C ALA A 131 10.93 -11.13 -33.53
N LYS A 132 10.01 -11.83 -32.85
CA LYS A 132 8.90 -12.55 -33.51
C LYS A 132 7.88 -11.58 -34.12
N SER A 133 7.69 -10.42 -33.51
CA SER A 133 6.86 -9.32 -34.01
C SER A 133 7.47 -8.58 -35.21
N GLY A 134 8.77 -8.75 -35.47
CA GLY A 134 9.50 -8.13 -36.58
C GLY A 134 9.50 -8.91 -37.90
N ILE A 135 8.82 -10.05 -38.01
CA ILE A 135 8.75 -10.82 -39.27
C ILE A 135 7.84 -10.08 -40.25
N ILE A 136 8.44 -9.47 -41.28
CA ILE A 136 7.73 -8.71 -42.33
C ILE A 136 6.98 -9.71 -43.23
N ILE A 137 5.65 -9.74 -43.11
CA ILE A 137 4.76 -10.38 -44.09
C ILE A 137 4.18 -9.26 -44.96
N PRO A 138 4.44 -9.22 -46.28
CA PRO A 138 3.89 -8.19 -47.15
C PRO A 138 2.34 -8.21 -47.10
N GLY A 139 1.73 -7.13 -46.61
CA GLY A 139 0.27 -6.96 -46.57
C GLY A 139 -0.42 -7.14 -45.20
N GLN A 140 0.31 -7.39 -44.11
CA GLN A 140 -0.24 -7.34 -42.75
C GLN A 140 0.28 -6.13 -41.96
N GLU A 141 -0.60 -5.47 -41.19
CA GLU A 141 -0.22 -4.43 -40.25
C GLU A 141 0.86 -4.94 -39.29
N GLN A 142 1.89 -4.13 -39.07
CA GLN A 142 2.95 -4.41 -38.11
C GLN A 142 2.32 -4.59 -36.71
N LYS A 143 2.23 -5.83 -36.23
CA LYS A 143 1.87 -6.09 -34.84
C LYS A 143 3.04 -5.67 -33.97
N LYS A 144 3.00 -4.44 -33.42
CA LYS A 144 3.86 -4.07 -32.29
C LYS A 144 3.74 -5.18 -31.23
N PRO A 145 4.86 -5.60 -30.60
CA PRO A 145 4.80 -6.57 -29.51
C PRO A 145 3.79 -6.08 -28.48
N SER A 146 2.86 -6.95 -28.07
CA SER A 146 1.87 -6.57 -27.07
C SER A 146 2.60 -6.29 -25.75
N SER A 147 2.27 -5.17 -25.10
CA SER A 147 2.83 -4.84 -23.78
C SER A 147 2.59 -5.98 -22.79
N GLU A 148 1.45 -6.67 -22.90
CA GLU A 148 1.11 -7.84 -22.07
C GLU A 148 2.08 -9.01 -22.26
N GLU A 149 2.50 -9.29 -23.50
CA GLU A 149 3.42 -10.40 -23.80
C GLU A 149 4.82 -10.13 -23.25
N VAL A 150 5.30 -8.89 -23.39
CA VAL A 150 6.59 -8.45 -22.85
C VAL A 150 6.58 -8.51 -21.33
N MET A 151 5.53 -7.98 -20.69
CA MET A 151 5.37 -8.02 -19.24
C MET A 151 5.37 -9.46 -18.73
N LYS A 152 4.61 -10.36 -19.37
CA LYS A 152 4.56 -11.77 -18.98
C LYS A 152 5.93 -12.44 -19.07
N ALA A 153 6.69 -12.20 -20.14
CA ALA A 153 8.02 -12.76 -20.29
C ALA A 153 9.03 -12.26 -19.24
N VAL A 154 8.89 -11.02 -18.80
CA VAL A 154 9.65 -10.48 -17.67
C VAL A 154 9.27 -11.22 -16.39
N VAL A 155 7.97 -11.30 -16.08
CA VAL A 155 7.45 -11.98 -14.88
C VAL A 155 7.90 -13.45 -14.83
N ASP A 156 7.85 -14.17 -15.94
CA ASP A 156 8.25 -15.58 -16.05
C ASP A 156 9.76 -15.80 -15.82
N SER A 157 10.58 -14.78 -16.08
CA SER A 157 12.03 -14.84 -15.89
C SER A 157 12.47 -14.48 -14.47
N VAL A 158 11.60 -13.81 -13.71
CA VAL A 158 11.90 -13.28 -12.38
C VAL A 158 11.81 -14.39 -11.36
N ARG A 159 12.86 -14.50 -10.55
CA ARG A 159 12.95 -15.43 -9.43
C ARG A 159 12.93 -14.64 -8.14
N GLY A 160 12.13 -15.08 -7.18
CA GLY A 160 12.04 -14.44 -5.88
C GLY A 160 10.68 -14.67 -5.25
N GLN A 161 10.66 -14.68 -3.92
CA GLN A 161 9.43 -14.76 -3.16
C GLN A 161 8.96 -13.35 -2.84
N ILE A 162 7.72 -13.03 -3.23
CA ILE A 162 7.07 -11.79 -2.83
C ILE A 162 6.38 -12.03 -1.48
N PRO A 163 6.57 -11.15 -0.47
CA PRO A 163 5.86 -11.19 0.79
C PRO A 163 4.35 -11.36 0.63
N GLY A 164 3.78 -12.35 1.31
CA GLY A 164 2.34 -12.64 1.26
C GLY A 164 1.48 -11.43 1.62
N ILE A 165 1.92 -10.63 2.60
CA ILE A 165 1.25 -9.40 3.00
C ILE A 165 1.15 -8.34 1.89
N LEU A 166 2.12 -8.27 0.97
CA LEU A 166 2.06 -7.36 -0.18
C LEU A 166 1.03 -7.84 -1.19
N ILE A 167 0.99 -9.15 -1.44
CA ILE A 167 0.01 -9.77 -2.34
C ILE A 167 -1.40 -9.55 -1.79
N GLU A 168 -1.61 -9.76 -0.49
CA GLU A 168 -2.89 -9.50 0.16
C GLU A 168 -3.32 -8.03 0.05
N GLN A 169 -2.40 -7.09 0.33
CA GLN A 169 -2.71 -5.66 0.24
C GLN A 169 -3.09 -5.26 -1.18
N GLU A 170 -2.38 -5.77 -2.17
CA GLU A 170 -2.68 -5.48 -3.57
C GLU A 170 -4.01 -6.12 -4.02
N ALA A 171 -4.28 -7.35 -3.59
CA ALA A 171 -5.57 -8.00 -3.84
C ALA A 171 -6.72 -7.20 -3.21
N ASP A 172 -6.58 -6.74 -1.97
CA ASP A 172 -7.55 -5.90 -1.27
C ASP A 172 -7.79 -4.58 -2.04
N ARG A 173 -6.71 -3.96 -2.59
CA ARG A 173 -6.78 -2.75 -3.43
C ARG A 173 -7.57 -2.99 -4.71
N LEU A 174 -7.24 -4.05 -5.45
CA LEU A 174 -7.90 -4.41 -6.70
C LEU A 174 -9.38 -4.75 -6.48
N LEU A 175 -9.71 -5.49 -5.42
CA LEU A 175 -11.09 -5.79 -5.06
C LEU A 175 -11.86 -4.52 -4.67
N SER A 176 -11.25 -3.62 -3.90
CA SER A 176 -11.86 -2.34 -3.55
C SER A 176 -12.15 -1.49 -4.80
N GLN A 177 -11.25 -1.50 -5.77
CA GLN A 177 -11.44 -0.83 -7.06
C GLN A 177 -12.61 -1.45 -7.84
N LEU A 178 -12.66 -2.78 -7.94
CA LEU A 178 -13.78 -3.49 -8.56
C LEU A 178 -15.11 -3.12 -7.90
N LEU A 179 -15.18 -3.11 -6.57
CA LEU A 179 -16.39 -2.74 -5.84
C LEU A 179 -16.84 -1.32 -6.15
N ASN A 180 -15.90 -0.38 -6.27
CA ASN A 180 -16.22 1.00 -6.64
C ASN A 180 -16.75 1.09 -8.07
N ASP A 181 -16.20 0.32 -9.00
CA ASP A 181 -16.66 0.32 -10.39
C ASP A 181 -18.03 -0.35 -10.55
N ILE A 182 -18.28 -1.45 -9.84
CA ILE A 182 -19.61 -2.08 -9.75
C ILE A 182 -20.64 -1.09 -9.20
N LYS A 183 -20.31 -0.38 -8.12
CA LYS A 183 -21.19 0.64 -7.53
C LYS A 183 -21.51 1.78 -8.50
N LYS A 184 -20.54 2.25 -9.29
CA LYS A 184 -20.76 3.28 -10.32
C LYS A 184 -21.73 2.82 -11.41
N LEU A 185 -21.73 1.53 -11.71
CA LEU A 185 -22.68 0.91 -12.65
C LEU A 185 -24.06 0.67 -12.03
N GLY A 186 -24.27 1.03 -10.76
CA GLY A 186 -25.53 0.84 -10.06
C GLY A 186 -25.83 -0.61 -9.70
N LEU A 187 -24.82 -1.49 -9.73
CA LEU A 187 -24.95 -2.91 -9.42
C LEU A 187 -24.56 -3.20 -7.97
N GLY A 188 -25.15 -4.25 -7.38
CA GLY A 188 -24.67 -4.85 -6.13
C GLY A 188 -23.59 -5.91 -6.38
N LEU A 189 -22.73 -6.17 -5.38
CA LEU A 189 -21.72 -7.23 -5.47
C LEU A 189 -22.36 -8.61 -5.73
N ASP A 190 -23.44 -8.94 -5.02
CA ASP A 190 -24.14 -10.22 -5.17
C ASP A 190 -24.69 -10.40 -6.58
N GLN A 191 -25.20 -9.32 -7.17
CA GLN A 191 -25.73 -9.31 -8.53
C GLN A 191 -24.61 -9.49 -9.58
N TYR A 192 -23.45 -8.87 -9.36
CA TYR A 192 -22.27 -9.07 -10.22
C TYR A 192 -21.73 -10.51 -10.13
N LEU A 193 -21.66 -11.07 -8.94
CA LEU A 193 -21.25 -12.47 -8.73
C LEU A 193 -22.21 -13.45 -9.40
N ALA A 194 -23.52 -13.20 -9.28
CA ALA A 194 -24.55 -13.99 -9.94
C ALA A 194 -24.47 -13.90 -11.48
N SER A 195 -24.25 -12.70 -12.04
CA SER A 195 -24.16 -12.52 -13.50
C SER A 195 -22.88 -13.12 -14.10
N THR A 196 -21.81 -13.19 -13.31
CA THR A 196 -20.52 -13.77 -13.73
C THR A 196 -20.38 -15.24 -13.37
N ASN A 197 -21.36 -15.86 -12.70
CA ASN A 197 -21.30 -17.21 -12.13
C ASN A 197 -20.07 -17.44 -11.25
N ARG A 198 -19.70 -16.44 -10.45
CA ARG A 198 -18.53 -16.48 -9.56
C ARG A 198 -18.98 -16.51 -8.10
N THR A 199 -18.16 -17.12 -7.24
CA THR A 199 -18.31 -17.01 -5.78
C THR A 199 -17.34 -15.97 -5.22
N PRO A 200 -17.62 -15.39 -4.04
CA PRO A 200 -16.69 -14.48 -3.36
C PRO A 200 -15.29 -15.09 -3.19
N GLU A 201 -15.21 -16.38 -2.87
CA GLU A 201 -13.96 -17.11 -2.66
C GLU A 201 -13.16 -17.23 -3.96
N ASN A 202 -13.82 -17.64 -5.06
CA ASN A 202 -13.17 -17.75 -6.36
C ASN A 202 -12.68 -16.40 -6.86
N LEU A 203 -13.49 -15.35 -6.69
CA LEU A 203 -13.11 -13.99 -7.04
C LEU A 203 -11.86 -13.56 -6.24
N ARG A 204 -11.85 -13.80 -4.93
CA ARG A 204 -10.70 -13.46 -4.08
C ARG A 204 -9.44 -14.22 -4.51
N GLN A 205 -9.54 -15.52 -4.82
CA GLN A 205 -8.40 -16.31 -5.29
C GLN A 205 -7.86 -15.82 -6.63
N GLU A 206 -8.72 -15.48 -7.59
CA GLU A 206 -8.33 -14.92 -8.89
C GLU A 206 -7.60 -13.59 -8.71
N TYR A 207 -8.13 -12.70 -7.87
CA TYR A 207 -7.50 -11.42 -7.56
C TYR A 207 -6.21 -11.57 -6.77
N THR A 208 -6.08 -12.59 -5.92
CA THR A 208 -4.83 -12.90 -5.21
C THR A 208 -3.74 -13.35 -6.18
N LYS A 209 -4.07 -14.23 -7.14
CA LYS A 209 -3.12 -14.65 -8.19
C LYS A 209 -2.71 -13.48 -9.08
N ARG A 210 -3.68 -12.66 -9.48
CA ARG A 210 -3.41 -11.46 -10.26
C ARG A 210 -2.52 -10.48 -9.49
N ALA A 211 -2.80 -10.24 -8.22
CA ALA A 211 -1.99 -9.41 -7.35
C ALA A 211 -0.55 -9.93 -7.22
N GLU A 212 -0.36 -11.26 -7.17
CA GLU A 212 0.99 -11.85 -7.17
C GLU A 212 1.75 -11.53 -8.46
N GLU A 213 1.09 -11.67 -9.62
CA GLU A 213 1.68 -11.33 -10.93
C GLU A 213 1.98 -9.84 -11.05
N ASP A 214 1.05 -8.98 -10.66
CA ASP A 214 1.17 -7.52 -10.70
C ASP A 214 2.32 -7.05 -9.79
N MET A 215 2.43 -7.58 -8.56
CA MET A 215 3.53 -7.28 -7.65
C MET A 215 4.87 -7.79 -8.19
N ARG A 216 4.92 -9.01 -8.74
CA ARG A 216 6.14 -9.55 -9.35
C ARG A 216 6.60 -8.67 -10.52
N LEU A 217 5.67 -8.22 -11.36
CA LEU A 217 5.96 -7.30 -12.45
C LEU A 217 6.47 -5.96 -11.95
N GLU A 218 5.80 -5.35 -10.97
CA GLU A 218 6.18 -4.04 -10.42
C GLU A 218 7.61 -4.05 -9.87
N PHE A 219 7.94 -5.05 -9.04
CA PHE A 219 9.30 -5.19 -8.52
C PHE A 219 10.30 -5.46 -9.64
N ALA A 220 9.96 -6.30 -10.62
CA ALA A 220 10.83 -6.59 -11.75
C ALA A 220 11.15 -5.34 -12.56
N LEU A 221 10.14 -4.53 -12.90
CA LEU A 221 10.33 -3.27 -13.61
C LEU A 221 11.17 -2.30 -12.79
N GLN A 222 10.93 -2.19 -11.49
CA GLN A 222 11.76 -1.37 -10.62
C GLN A 222 13.22 -1.82 -10.64
N LYS A 223 13.47 -3.12 -10.54
CA LYS A 223 14.83 -3.68 -10.53
C LYS A 223 15.52 -3.53 -11.89
N ILE A 224 14.79 -3.66 -13.00
CA ILE A 224 15.30 -3.40 -14.34
C ILE A 224 15.66 -1.93 -14.48
N ALA A 225 14.78 -1.02 -14.03
CA ALA A 225 15.04 0.41 -14.05
C ALA A 225 16.30 0.79 -13.26
N GLU A 226 16.53 0.17 -12.10
CA GLU A 226 17.75 0.33 -11.31
C GLU A 226 18.98 -0.22 -12.03
N THR A 227 18.87 -1.40 -12.64
CA THR A 227 19.97 -2.10 -13.33
C THR A 227 20.40 -1.37 -14.59
N GLU A 228 19.45 -0.91 -15.40
CA GLU A 228 19.67 -0.16 -16.63
C GLU A 228 19.82 1.36 -16.38
N LYS A 229 19.75 1.79 -15.11
CA LYS A 229 19.85 3.20 -14.68
C LYS A 229 18.87 4.11 -15.42
N ILE A 230 17.62 3.68 -15.55
CA ILE A 230 16.53 4.46 -16.14
C ILE A 230 16.12 5.54 -15.14
N VAL A 231 16.48 6.79 -15.47
CA VAL A 231 16.15 7.97 -14.68
C VAL A 231 15.04 8.76 -15.37
N VAL A 232 14.16 9.35 -14.55
CA VAL A 232 13.17 10.33 -14.99
C VAL A 232 13.69 11.70 -14.61
N GLU A 233 13.86 12.56 -15.60
CA GLU A 233 14.32 13.93 -15.38
C GLU A 233 13.18 14.82 -14.88
N GLN A 234 13.53 15.88 -14.14
CA GLN A 234 12.54 16.84 -13.63
C GLN A 234 11.70 17.48 -14.74
N LYS A 235 12.35 17.75 -15.89
CA LYS A 235 11.69 18.31 -17.07
C LYS A 235 10.57 17.40 -17.58
N GLU A 236 10.78 16.09 -17.59
CA GLU A 236 9.78 15.12 -18.06
C GLU A 236 8.58 15.04 -17.11
N ILE A 237 8.84 15.19 -15.80
CA ILE A 237 7.78 15.28 -14.79
C ILE A 237 6.95 16.54 -15.04
N GLU A 238 7.58 17.68 -15.33
CA GLU A 238 6.89 18.94 -15.60
C GLU A 238 6.08 18.88 -16.90
N GLU A 239 6.65 18.31 -17.96
CA GLU A 239 5.93 18.08 -19.21
C GLU A 239 4.71 17.16 -19.03
N ALA A 240 4.84 16.11 -18.21
CA ALA A 240 3.72 15.23 -17.88
C ALA A 240 2.62 15.97 -17.10
N ILE A 241 2.98 16.82 -16.14
CA ILE A 241 2.02 17.66 -15.38
C ILE A 241 1.32 18.66 -16.30
N GLN A 242 2.04 19.31 -17.22
CA GLN A 242 1.48 20.30 -18.14
C GLN A 242 0.47 19.70 -19.14
N LYS A 243 0.61 18.42 -19.48
CA LYS A 243 -0.33 17.71 -20.37
C LYS A 243 -1.68 17.41 -19.69
N VAL A 244 -1.77 17.51 -18.36
CA VAL A 244 -3.01 17.28 -17.62
C VAL A 244 -3.91 18.51 -17.73
N LYS A 245 -5.09 18.34 -18.32
CA LYS A 245 -6.07 19.42 -18.54
C LYS A 245 -6.89 19.75 -17.29
N ASP A 246 -7.03 18.81 -16.36
CA ASP A 246 -7.79 19.01 -15.12
C ASP A 246 -6.92 19.65 -14.04
N GLU A 247 -7.32 20.83 -13.57
CA GLU A 247 -6.53 21.62 -12.62
C GLU A 247 -6.43 20.98 -11.22
N LYS A 248 -7.44 20.22 -10.77
CA LYS A 248 -7.40 19.52 -9.48
C LYS A 248 -6.42 18.36 -9.53
N GLU A 249 -6.44 17.61 -10.63
CA GLU A 249 -5.50 16.52 -10.89
C GLU A 249 -4.08 17.05 -11.04
N LYS A 250 -3.91 18.20 -11.69
CA LYS A 250 -2.61 18.88 -11.80
C LYS A 250 -2.04 19.25 -10.43
N ILE A 251 -2.83 19.91 -9.57
CA ILE A 251 -2.42 20.24 -8.18
C ILE A 251 -2.09 18.96 -7.39
N ARG A 252 -2.86 17.87 -7.59
CA ARG A 252 -2.58 16.58 -6.93
C ARG A 252 -1.23 16.00 -7.35
N LEU A 253 -0.90 16.06 -8.64
CA LEU A 253 0.35 15.55 -9.20
C LEU A 253 1.55 16.44 -8.81
N GLU A 254 1.37 17.76 -8.77
CA GLU A 254 2.38 18.71 -8.26
C GLU A 254 2.71 18.47 -6.79
N ASN A 255 1.71 18.16 -5.97
CA ASN A 255 1.93 17.82 -4.56
C ASN A 255 2.56 16.42 -4.39
N ASN A 256 2.50 15.55 -5.40
CA ASN A 256 2.98 14.17 -5.34
C ASN A 256 3.98 13.83 -6.48
N ARG A 257 4.90 14.76 -6.80
CA ARG A 257 5.89 14.58 -7.90
C ARG A 257 6.68 13.28 -7.81
N TYR A 258 6.98 12.80 -6.61
CA TYR A 258 7.65 11.51 -6.38
C TYR A 258 6.86 10.34 -6.98
N MET A 259 5.54 10.31 -6.76
CA MET A 259 4.67 9.25 -7.28
C MET A 259 4.61 9.30 -8.80
N LEU A 260 4.51 10.50 -9.38
CA LEU A 260 4.53 10.69 -10.83
C LEU A 260 5.88 10.23 -11.43
N ALA A 261 7.00 10.54 -10.78
CA ALA A 261 8.31 10.07 -11.22
C ALA A 261 8.42 8.54 -11.21
N ALA A 262 7.83 7.86 -10.22
CA ALA A 262 7.80 6.40 -10.17
C ALA A 262 7.00 5.80 -11.33
N ILE A 263 5.81 6.36 -11.62
CA ILE A 263 4.96 5.94 -12.74
C ILE A 263 5.68 6.14 -14.08
N LEU A 264 6.28 7.32 -14.29
CA LEU A 264 7.02 7.61 -15.52
C LEU A 264 8.23 6.69 -15.68
N ARG A 265 8.90 6.33 -14.57
CA ARG A 265 10.03 5.38 -14.61
C ARG A 265 9.55 4.00 -15.05
N GLN A 266 8.42 3.52 -14.52
CA GLN A 266 7.82 2.25 -14.95
C GLN A 266 7.46 2.29 -16.44
N GLN A 267 6.81 3.36 -16.91
CA GLN A 267 6.47 3.54 -18.33
C GLN A 267 7.71 3.51 -19.22
N LYS A 268 8.75 4.29 -18.89
CA LYS A 268 10.02 4.28 -19.62
C LYS A 268 10.69 2.91 -19.64
N THR A 269 10.61 2.18 -18.53
CA THR A 269 11.19 0.84 -18.43
C THR A 269 10.46 -0.12 -19.36
N LEU A 270 9.13 -0.03 -19.44
CA LEU A 270 8.33 -0.78 -20.40
C LEU A 270 8.66 -0.39 -21.85
N ASP A 271 8.79 0.90 -22.14
CA ASP A 271 9.18 1.39 -23.47
C ASP A 271 10.57 0.87 -23.87
N PHE A 272 11.52 0.88 -22.95
CA PHE A 272 12.84 0.28 -23.14
C PHE A 272 12.74 -1.21 -23.47
N LEU A 273 11.94 -1.97 -22.72
CA LEU A 273 11.74 -3.40 -22.94
C LEU A 273 11.06 -3.69 -24.28
N MET A 274 10.09 -2.87 -24.70
CA MET A 274 9.44 -2.99 -26.01
C MET A 274 10.40 -2.69 -27.17
N GLY A 275 11.49 -1.96 -26.93
CA GLY A 275 12.51 -1.60 -27.92
C GLY A 275 13.72 -2.54 -27.99
N LEU A 276 13.80 -3.57 -27.14
CA LEU A 276 14.88 -4.58 -27.13
C LEU A 276 14.80 -5.52 -28.34
#